data_AF-A0A0J9SZU8-F1
#
_entry.id   AF-A0A0J9SZU8-F1
#
_cell.length_a   1.000
_cell.length_b   1.000
_cell.length_c   1.000
_cell.angle_alpha   90.00
_cell.angle_beta   90.00
_cell.angle_gamma   90.00
#
_symmetry.space_group_name_H-M   'P 1'
#
loop_
_entity.id
_entity.type
_entity.pdbx_description
1 polymer ?
#
loop_
_entity_poly.entity_id
_entity_poly.type
_entity_poly.pdbx_seq_one_letter_code
_entity_poly.pdbx_strand_id
1 'polypeptide(L)'
;MPGTINEDSGELQLLAFSREKGLTSRKFYDELEQNFKFTDYDVYCGTAIHPKHSIPLRHVCATILNYLKYNGVSDNDNDEFSICKLLNYWAYNKLNDLYHSKKKSEIDNAYKVLENIWKERVFDSTNADYYKKCKPDIVLFDHDDWKQRKELYEYYIDSGPIIQTAERYEQDCDNYYNYVKNKERLYKYFEKHCPTDDAINCPSFYNKCKMYNPKDVLPRFICFDQMKKKELTQQPASQAHRAHPGSGVFSPPLSNTENPNPSTSTGAKAGNVFLGVVVTSMASGALYKRIIIFLQHYIYYNLDEIFPTCKYEFDSETKNLNGEYMDNCFSISRQLHNDGENKFIKPCQKLIHYLKYIKNNPFTVDQKKSCKYFNYMLMDELKKFRHTCKGTMKCYNIMISVQSSESDGIDVCKKHIEEINENIFEKFQNLDSLYDIYYKFTNTQEEVDNAKCHLGIECSNKYNDYIKLCHQVSHIGFCKALDKFKDTYNIHMKNESKCEKAPRYLYSPFGIEKRRIFFISIITIFTMSIVMFNVYKVNAILL
;
A
#
# COMPACT_ATOMS: atom_id res chain seq x y z
N MET A 1 17.56 41.21 -8.73
CA MET A 1 17.29 39.92 -8.06
C MET A 1 15.79 39.75 -7.93
N PRO A 2 15.13 38.92 -8.75
CA PRO A 2 13.78 38.45 -8.45
C PRO A 2 13.72 36.92 -8.54
N GLY A 3 13.39 36.23 -7.45
CA GLY A 3 13.27 34.77 -7.51
C GLY A 3 13.00 33.98 -6.24
N THR A 4 12.58 34.59 -5.12
CA THR A 4 12.44 33.84 -3.85
C THR A 4 11.03 33.83 -3.24
N ILE A 5 10.05 34.55 -3.80
CA ILE A 5 8.72 34.65 -3.18
C ILE A 5 7.71 33.58 -3.68
N ASN A 6 7.89 33.04 -4.90
CA ASN A 6 6.95 32.08 -5.48
C ASN A 6 7.24 30.60 -5.18
N GLU A 7 8.51 30.20 -4.96
CA GLU A 7 8.84 28.81 -4.59
C GLU A 7 8.41 28.47 -3.16
N ASP A 8 8.58 29.42 -2.23
CA ASP A 8 8.27 29.26 -0.80
C ASP A 8 6.76 29.07 -0.55
N SER A 9 5.91 29.74 -1.35
CA SER A 9 4.44 29.57 -1.29
C SER A 9 3.98 28.20 -1.79
N GLY A 10 4.71 27.57 -2.72
CA GLY A 10 4.35 26.27 -3.29
C GLY A 10 4.67 25.12 -2.35
N GLU A 11 5.82 25.18 -1.67
CA GLU A 11 6.18 24.19 -0.66
C GLU A 11 5.26 24.24 0.56
N LEU A 12 4.88 25.44 1.02
CA LEU A 12 3.94 25.60 2.13
C LEU A 12 2.56 24.98 1.82
N GLN A 13 2.08 25.14 0.58
CA GLN A 13 0.82 24.54 0.13
C GLN A 13 0.89 23.01 0.07
N LEU A 14 2.01 22.45 -0.41
CA LEU A 14 2.22 21.00 -0.44
C LEU A 14 2.30 20.39 0.96
N LEU A 15 2.93 21.10 1.90
CA LEU A 15 2.99 20.70 3.31
C LEU A 15 1.60 20.74 3.96
N ALA A 16 0.83 21.80 3.74
CA ALA A 16 -0.53 21.93 4.25
C ALA A 16 -1.43 20.80 3.72
N PHE A 17 -1.37 20.54 2.41
CA PHE A 17 -2.08 19.42 1.77
C PHE A 17 -1.68 18.07 2.39
N SER A 18 -0.38 17.83 2.57
CA SER A 18 0.12 16.57 3.11
C SER A 18 -0.40 16.31 4.53
N ARG A 19 -0.51 17.37 5.33
CA ARG A 19 -1.06 17.31 6.68
C ARG A 19 -2.57 17.12 6.67
N GLU A 20 -3.29 17.89 5.86
CA GLU A 20 -4.75 17.80 5.73
C GLU A 20 -5.21 16.41 5.28
N LYS A 21 -4.52 15.81 4.30
CA LYS A 21 -4.83 14.47 3.81
C LYS A 21 -4.27 13.36 4.69
N GLY A 22 -3.51 13.72 5.72
CA GLY A 22 -2.94 12.75 6.65
C GLY A 22 -2.06 11.73 5.93
N LEU A 23 -1.19 12.21 5.05
CA LEU A 23 -0.23 11.36 4.33
C LEU A 23 0.70 10.65 5.32
N THR A 24 1.09 9.42 5.02
CA THR A 24 1.82 8.54 5.93
C THR A 24 3.15 9.16 6.37
N SER A 25 3.92 9.71 5.44
CA SER A 25 5.19 10.37 5.74
C SER A 25 5.01 11.58 6.67
N ARG A 26 3.99 12.41 6.41
CA ARG A 26 3.68 13.60 7.19
C ARG A 26 3.15 13.26 8.58
N LYS A 27 2.22 12.29 8.68
CA LYS A 27 1.73 11.77 9.96
C LYS A 27 2.86 11.29 10.85
N PHE A 28 3.77 10.50 10.27
CA PHE A 28 4.95 10.02 10.98
C PHE A 28 5.79 11.18 11.56
N TYR A 29 6.07 12.22 10.76
CA TYR A 29 6.83 13.38 11.26
C TYR A 29 6.05 14.19 12.30
N ASP A 30 4.74 14.39 12.13
CA ASP A 30 3.91 15.10 13.11
C ASP A 30 3.84 14.35 14.45
N GLU A 31 3.79 13.01 14.43
CA GLU A 31 3.85 12.16 15.64
C GLU A 31 5.21 12.24 16.33
N LEU A 32 6.29 12.21 15.54
CA LEU A 32 7.66 12.25 16.04
C LEU A 32 8.01 13.59 16.73
N GLU A 33 7.35 14.67 16.31
CA GLU A 33 7.57 16.03 16.82
C GLU A 33 6.62 16.41 17.98
N GLN A 34 5.85 15.46 18.53
CA GLN A 34 4.98 15.72 19.70
C GLN A 34 5.78 15.94 20.99
N ASN A 35 5.20 16.68 21.94
CA ASN A 35 5.87 17.03 23.20
C ASN A 35 6.03 15.80 24.13
N PHE A 36 7.27 15.51 24.54
CA PHE A 36 7.59 14.50 25.55
C PHE A 36 8.63 15.03 26.56
N LYS A 37 8.81 14.30 27.67
CA LYS A 37 9.79 14.66 28.71
C LYS A 37 11.19 14.24 28.27
N PHE A 38 12.00 15.21 27.82
CA PHE A 38 13.38 14.98 27.40
C PHE A 38 14.29 14.44 28.52
N THR A 39 13.93 14.67 29.79
CA THR A 39 14.73 14.28 30.97
C THR A 39 14.95 12.78 31.10
N ASP A 40 14.01 11.96 30.61
CA ASP A 40 14.09 10.49 30.70
C ASP A 40 15.27 9.92 29.88
N TYR A 41 15.82 10.72 28.97
CA TYR A 41 16.91 10.35 28.07
C TYR A 41 18.22 11.05 28.40
N ASP A 42 18.29 11.84 29.49
CA ASP A 42 19.50 12.57 29.86
C ASP A 42 20.69 11.64 30.15
N VAL A 43 20.45 10.42 30.64
CA VAL A 43 21.50 9.39 30.84
C VAL A 43 22.16 8.97 29.52
N TYR A 44 21.39 8.99 28.42
CA TYR A 44 21.86 8.57 27.10
C TYR A 44 22.37 9.75 26.27
N CYS A 45 21.65 10.88 26.30
CA CYS A 45 21.85 12.02 25.41
C CYS A 45 22.52 13.24 26.10
N GLY A 46 22.68 13.20 27.42
CA GLY A 46 23.12 14.32 28.25
C GLY A 46 21.97 15.26 28.64
N THR A 47 22.20 16.11 29.64
CA THR A 47 21.17 17.06 30.12
C THR A 47 21.08 18.29 29.22
N ALA A 48 20.04 19.10 29.40
CA ALA A 48 19.91 20.35 28.64
C ALA A 48 21.08 21.32 28.87
N ILE A 49 21.67 21.28 30.07
CA ILE A 49 22.79 22.14 30.48
C ILE A 49 24.14 21.50 30.13
N HIS A 50 24.22 20.17 30.19
CA HIS A 50 25.41 19.38 29.89
C HIS A 50 25.08 18.31 28.84
N PRO A 51 24.83 18.70 27.57
CA PRO A 51 24.60 17.73 26.52
C PRO A 51 25.87 16.92 26.28
N LYS A 52 25.76 15.63 25.94
CA LYS A 52 26.94 14.79 25.67
C LYS A 52 27.79 15.28 24.51
N HIS A 53 27.19 16.02 23.57
CA HIS A 53 27.89 16.55 22.41
C HIS A 53 27.43 17.96 22.04
N SER A 54 26.14 18.16 21.76
CA SER A 54 25.57 19.46 21.42
C SER A 54 24.08 19.51 21.74
N ILE A 55 23.53 20.72 21.86
CA ILE A 55 22.09 20.91 22.07
C ILE A 55 21.27 20.31 20.91
N PRO A 56 21.60 20.56 19.62
CA PRO A 56 20.92 19.92 18.50
C PRO A 56 20.95 18.38 18.54
N LEU A 57 22.13 17.79 18.82
CA LEU A 57 22.27 16.35 18.87
C LEU A 57 21.47 15.74 20.02
N ARG A 58 21.48 16.39 21.20
CA ARG A 58 20.69 15.96 22.35
C ARG A 58 19.20 15.91 22.00
N HIS A 59 18.69 16.94 21.32
CA HIS A 59 17.28 16.99 20.92
C HIS A 59 16.92 15.79 20.03
N VAL A 60 17.68 15.59 18.95
CA VAL A 60 17.43 14.47 18.00
C VAL A 60 17.60 13.11 18.68
N CYS A 61 18.64 12.95 19.52
CA CYS A 61 18.87 11.72 20.31
C CYS A 61 17.68 11.37 21.19
N ALA A 62 17.20 12.32 21.99
CA ALA A 62 16.09 12.08 22.90
C ALA A 62 14.79 11.74 22.14
N THR A 63 14.54 12.41 21.01
CA THR A 63 13.36 12.12 20.17
C THR A 63 13.41 10.71 19.59
N ILE A 64 14.57 10.28 19.06
CA ILE A 64 14.73 8.92 18.53
C ILE A 64 14.53 7.89 19.64
N LEU A 65 15.20 8.04 20.78
CA LEU A 65 15.04 7.08 21.87
C LEU A 65 13.60 7.05 22.39
N ASN A 66 12.94 8.20 22.48
CA ASN A 66 11.52 8.24 22.84
C ASN A 66 10.64 7.48 21.84
N TYR A 67 10.85 7.74 20.56
CA TYR A 67 10.11 7.06 19.51
C TYR A 67 10.33 5.55 19.55
N LEU A 68 11.58 5.11 19.64
CA LEU A 68 11.92 3.70 19.72
C LEU A 68 11.29 3.04 20.94
N LYS A 69 11.35 3.66 22.13
CA LYS A 69 10.81 3.09 23.36
C LYS A 69 9.32 2.78 23.25
N TYR A 70 8.52 3.74 22.77
CA TYR A 70 7.07 3.66 22.80
C TYR A 70 6.43 3.09 21.52
N ASN A 71 7.19 2.94 20.43
CA ASN A 71 6.66 2.40 19.17
C ASN A 71 7.29 1.04 18.83
N GLY A 72 6.47 0.10 18.39
CA GLY A 72 6.87 -1.27 18.03
C GLY A 72 7.52 -1.38 16.65
N VAL A 73 8.45 -0.48 16.30
CA VAL A 73 9.01 -0.38 14.95
C VAL A 73 10.36 -1.09 14.88
N SER A 74 10.54 -1.95 13.87
CA SER A 74 11.76 -2.74 13.66
C SER A 74 12.16 -2.75 12.19
N ASP A 75 13.45 -3.00 11.92
CA ASP A 75 13.93 -3.22 10.56
C ASP A 75 13.52 -4.60 10.08
N ASN A 76 12.54 -4.65 9.17
CA ASN A 76 12.29 -5.81 8.34
C ASN A 76 12.84 -5.53 6.95
N ASP A 77 13.92 -6.22 6.56
CA ASP A 77 14.48 -6.15 5.20
C ASP A 77 13.49 -6.62 4.11
N ASN A 78 12.38 -7.22 4.53
CA ASN A 78 11.32 -7.75 3.66
C ASN A 78 10.16 -6.77 3.42
N ASP A 79 10.08 -5.65 4.16
CA ASP A 79 8.96 -4.73 4.02
C ASP A 79 9.12 -3.85 2.76
N GLU A 80 8.00 -3.63 2.05
CA GLU A 80 7.97 -2.79 0.86
C GLU A 80 8.31 -1.33 1.17
N PHE A 81 8.02 -0.91 2.40
CA PHE A 81 8.35 0.39 3.00
C PHE A 81 8.96 0.18 4.40
N SER A 82 9.90 1.02 4.80
CA SER A 82 10.50 1.00 6.14
C SER A 82 10.30 2.36 6.82
N ILE A 83 9.57 2.35 7.94
CA ILE A 83 9.46 3.51 8.85
C ILE A 83 10.84 3.87 9.43
N CYS A 84 11.73 2.89 9.60
CA CYS A 84 13.08 3.12 10.06
C CYS A 84 13.87 4.01 9.09
N LYS A 85 13.67 3.88 7.77
CA LYS A 85 14.25 4.84 6.80
C LYS A 85 13.70 6.26 6.96
N LEU A 86 12.40 6.42 7.23
CA LEU A 86 11.82 7.75 7.51
C LEU A 86 12.42 8.35 8.79
N LEU A 87 12.61 7.54 9.83
CA LEU A 87 13.24 7.97 11.09
C LEU A 87 14.69 8.43 10.88
N ASN A 88 15.44 7.68 10.07
CA ASN A 88 16.80 8.06 9.68
C ASN A 88 16.82 9.39 8.89
N TYR A 89 15.98 9.53 7.86
CA TYR A 89 15.86 10.77 7.10
C TYR A 89 15.44 11.96 7.97
N TRP A 90 14.51 11.76 8.90
CA TRP A 90 14.12 12.79 9.86
C TRP A 90 15.30 13.20 10.73
N ALA A 91 16.03 12.24 11.30
CA ALA A 91 17.15 12.51 12.20
C ALA A 91 18.21 13.37 11.53
N TYR A 92 18.67 12.96 10.34
CA TYR A 92 19.69 13.68 9.59
C TYR A 92 19.19 15.06 9.14
N ASN A 93 17.95 15.15 8.63
CA ASN A 93 17.37 16.43 8.22
C ASN A 93 17.23 17.39 9.41
N LYS A 94 16.78 16.90 10.58
CA LYS A 94 16.62 17.72 11.78
C LYS A 94 17.97 18.22 12.31
N LEU A 95 19.01 17.37 12.27
CA LEU A 95 20.38 17.80 12.59
C LEU A 95 20.83 18.90 11.61
N ASN A 96 20.62 18.70 10.30
CA ASN A 96 20.94 19.70 9.28
C ASN A 96 20.25 21.05 9.56
N ASP A 97 18.97 21.03 9.92
CA ASP A 97 18.20 22.26 10.18
C ASP A 97 18.66 22.97 11.47
N LEU A 98 18.93 22.21 12.53
CA LEU A 98 19.29 22.75 13.84
C LEU A 98 20.73 23.28 13.93
N TYR A 99 21.67 22.68 13.20
CA TYR A 99 23.08 23.10 13.24
C TYR A 99 23.33 24.41 12.50
N HIS A 100 22.41 24.87 11.64
CA HIS A 100 22.54 26.08 10.81
C HIS A 100 23.84 26.15 9.98
N SER A 101 24.59 25.03 9.91
CA SER A 101 25.88 24.95 9.26
C SER A 101 25.70 24.48 7.83
N LYS A 102 26.44 25.10 6.91
CA LYS A 102 26.46 24.71 5.50
C LYS A 102 27.38 23.54 5.21
N LYS A 103 28.12 23.03 6.20
CA LYS A 103 29.11 21.97 6.02
C LYS A 103 28.50 20.60 6.32
N LYS A 104 28.33 19.78 5.27
CA LYS A 104 27.89 18.37 5.36
C LYS A 104 28.68 17.58 6.41
N SER A 105 30.00 17.78 6.47
CA SER A 105 30.88 17.10 7.43
C SER A 105 30.50 17.32 8.91
N GLU A 106 29.96 18.48 9.26
CA GLU A 106 29.53 18.75 10.65
C GLU A 106 28.27 17.96 11.00
N ILE A 107 27.35 17.84 10.04
CA ILE A 107 26.13 17.04 10.17
C ILE A 107 26.48 15.55 10.21
N ASP A 108 27.37 15.09 9.33
CA ASP A 108 27.85 13.70 9.31
C ASP A 108 28.51 13.32 10.64
N ASN A 109 29.36 14.20 11.19
CA ASN A 109 30.00 13.96 12.48
C ASN A 109 28.96 13.89 13.62
N ALA A 110 27.98 14.79 13.63
CA ALA A 110 26.89 14.75 14.60
C ALA A 110 26.06 13.46 14.45
N TYR A 111 25.74 13.06 13.23
CA TYR A 111 24.99 11.84 12.96
C TYR A 111 25.77 10.59 13.35
N LYS A 112 27.10 10.53 13.16
CA LYS A 112 27.96 9.43 13.64
C LYS A 112 27.91 9.27 15.16
N VAL A 113 27.90 10.38 15.90
CA VAL A 113 27.77 10.35 17.36
C VAL A 113 26.38 9.83 17.76
N LEU A 114 25.32 10.29 17.09
CA LEU A 114 23.96 9.80 17.29
C LEU A 114 23.83 8.30 16.95
N GLU A 115 24.43 7.86 15.85
CA GLU A 115 24.45 6.49 15.38
C GLU A 115 25.07 5.57 16.43
N ASN A 116 26.18 5.96 17.07
CA ASN A 116 26.79 5.17 18.14
C ASN A 116 25.85 4.99 19.32
N ILE A 117 25.25 6.08 19.82
CA ILE A 117 24.28 6.04 20.94
C ILE A 117 23.09 5.13 20.57
N TRP A 118 22.58 5.28 19.34
CA TRP A 118 21.44 4.52 18.84
C TRP A 118 21.78 3.01 18.72
N LYS A 119 22.91 2.66 18.09
CA LYS A 119 23.39 1.26 17.94
C LYS A 119 23.53 0.57 19.29
N GLU A 120 24.14 1.23 20.27
CA GLU A 120 24.30 0.69 21.61
C GLU A 120 22.97 0.27 22.25
N ARG A 121 21.85 0.93 21.91
CA ARG A 121 20.53 0.57 22.46
C ARG A 121 19.86 -0.56 21.68
N VAL A 122 19.88 -0.49 20.35
CA VAL A 122 19.13 -1.46 19.52
C VAL A 122 19.77 -2.84 19.43
N PHE A 123 21.07 -2.93 19.72
CA PHE A 123 21.82 -4.19 19.82
C PHE A 123 21.91 -4.74 21.25
N ASP A 124 21.45 -4.00 22.26
CA ASP A 124 21.46 -4.44 23.66
C ASP A 124 20.30 -5.39 23.94
N SER A 125 20.59 -6.70 23.93
CA SER A 125 19.59 -7.74 24.20
C SER A 125 19.03 -7.73 25.61
N THR A 126 19.63 -6.98 26.54
CA THR A 126 19.12 -6.83 27.91
C THR A 126 18.05 -5.74 28.02
N ASN A 127 17.93 -4.89 27.00
CA ASN A 127 17.01 -3.77 26.99
C ASN A 127 15.84 -4.01 26.02
N ALA A 128 14.74 -4.56 26.56
CA ALA A 128 13.54 -4.87 25.79
C ALA A 128 12.88 -3.62 25.14
N ASP A 129 13.13 -2.42 25.66
CA ASP A 129 12.57 -1.18 25.10
C ASP A 129 13.17 -0.84 23.73
N TYR A 130 14.38 -1.31 23.41
CA TYR A 130 15.11 -0.91 22.19
C TYR A 130 15.58 -2.08 21.34
N TYR A 131 15.76 -3.27 21.93
CA TYR A 131 16.35 -4.41 21.25
C TYR A 131 15.61 -4.78 19.96
N LYS A 132 16.37 -4.94 18.85
CA LYS A 132 15.86 -5.26 17.50
C LYS A 132 14.87 -4.24 16.91
N LYS A 133 14.79 -3.02 17.45
CA LYS A 133 14.05 -1.92 16.82
C LYS A 133 14.84 -1.30 15.66
N CYS A 134 14.28 -0.27 15.03
CA CYS A 134 14.90 0.44 13.90
C CYS A 134 16.37 0.77 14.14
N LYS A 135 17.24 0.44 13.20
CA LYS A 135 18.68 0.72 13.28
C LYS A 135 19.02 2.03 12.58
N PRO A 136 20.08 2.72 13.02
CA PRO A 136 20.62 3.83 12.27
C PRO A 136 21.27 3.35 10.97
N ASP A 137 21.10 4.12 9.90
CA ASP A 137 21.66 3.85 8.57
C ASP A 137 22.31 5.10 7.98
N ILE A 138 23.59 5.30 8.32
CA ILE A 138 24.37 6.44 7.83
C ILE A 138 24.60 6.41 6.32
N VAL A 139 24.54 5.23 5.69
CA VAL A 139 24.82 5.04 4.26
C VAL A 139 23.79 5.78 3.40
N LEU A 140 22.60 6.07 3.95
CA LEU A 140 21.57 6.89 3.29
C LEU A 140 22.05 8.32 2.96
N PHE A 141 23.08 8.81 3.63
CA PHE A 141 23.56 10.20 3.54
C PHE A 141 24.92 10.35 2.87
N ASP A 142 25.52 9.24 2.40
CA ASP A 142 26.82 9.28 1.71
C ASP A 142 26.74 10.10 0.41
N HIS A 143 25.58 10.10 -0.25
CA HIS A 143 25.36 10.86 -1.48
C HIS A 143 24.90 12.30 -1.23
N ASP A 144 25.39 13.24 -2.05
CA ASP A 144 25.05 14.67 -1.91
C ASP A 144 23.59 14.99 -2.27
N ASP A 145 22.91 14.09 -2.98
CA ASP A 145 21.50 14.17 -3.36
C ASP A 145 20.55 13.58 -2.31
N TRP A 146 21.01 13.37 -1.07
CA TRP A 146 20.21 12.77 0.01
C TRP A 146 18.87 13.50 0.25
N LYS A 147 18.78 14.81 -0.01
CA LYS A 147 17.52 15.58 0.07
C LYS A 147 16.52 15.13 -1.00
N GLN A 148 16.98 14.93 -2.24
CA GLN A 148 16.17 14.41 -3.32
C GLN A 148 15.77 12.95 -3.04
N ARG A 149 16.67 12.14 -2.45
CA ARG A 149 16.37 10.76 -2.05
C ARG A 149 15.31 10.71 -0.95
N LYS A 150 15.41 11.58 0.06
CA LYS A 150 14.41 11.77 1.10
C LYS A 150 13.05 12.10 0.48
N GLU A 151 12.98 13.13 -0.36
CA GLU A 151 11.73 13.56 -0.98
C GLU A 151 11.11 12.48 -1.88
N LEU A 152 11.95 11.74 -2.63
CA LEU A 152 11.52 10.60 -3.43
C LEU A 152 10.94 9.48 -2.56
N TYR A 153 11.59 9.18 -1.43
CA TYR A 153 11.16 8.12 -0.52
C TYR A 153 9.85 8.47 0.21
N GLU A 154 9.69 9.73 0.63
CA GLU A 154 8.43 10.25 1.18
C GLU A 154 7.31 10.13 0.15
N TYR A 155 7.56 10.56 -1.09
CA TYR A 155 6.59 10.42 -2.15
C TYR A 155 6.24 8.96 -2.43
N TYR A 156 7.23 8.07 -2.49
CA TYR A 156 7.01 6.63 -2.67
C TYR A 156 6.06 6.04 -1.62
N ILE A 157 6.23 6.44 -0.36
CA ILE A 157 5.38 6.01 0.75
C ILE A 157 3.94 6.54 0.61
N ASP A 158 3.79 7.79 0.17
CA ASP A 158 2.48 8.45 0.11
C ASP A 158 1.71 8.18 -1.20
N SER A 159 2.41 7.72 -2.24
CA SER A 159 1.90 7.61 -3.61
C SER A 159 0.69 6.68 -3.74
N GLY A 160 0.72 5.52 -3.08
CA GLY A 160 -0.35 4.51 -3.21
C GLY A 160 -1.74 5.07 -2.86
N PRO A 161 -1.96 5.54 -1.62
CA PRO A 161 -3.22 6.16 -1.21
C PRO A 161 -3.62 7.39 -2.02
N ILE A 162 -2.65 8.23 -2.39
CA ILE A 162 -2.87 9.45 -3.19
C ILE A 162 -3.45 9.10 -4.56
N ILE A 163 -2.77 8.21 -5.28
CA ILE A 163 -3.16 7.80 -6.63
C ILE A 163 -4.53 7.12 -6.58
N GLN A 164 -4.72 6.20 -5.64
CA GLN A 164 -5.98 5.48 -5.48
C GLN A 164 -7.17 6.42 -5.18
N THR A 165 -6.93 7.53 -4.49
CA THR A 165 -7.97 8.51 -4.17
C THR A 165 -8.28 9.38 -5.40
N ALA A 166 -7.25 9.90 -6.06
CA ALA A 166 -7.40 10.75 -7.25
C ALA A 166 -7.93 10.00 -8.49
N GLU A 167 -7.79 8.67 -8.52
CA GLU A 167 -8.40 7.79 -9.54
C GLU A 167 -9.90 7.52 -9.31
N ARG A 168 -10.42 7.77 -8.10
CA ARG A 168 -11.79 7.36 -7.70
C ARG A 168 -12.71 8.52 -7.35
N TYR A 169 -12.17 9.65 -6.91
CA TYR A 169 -12.96 10.77 -6.41
C TYR A 169 -12.53 12.07 -7.08
N GLU A 170 -13.52 12.89 -7.47
CA GLU A 170 -13.27 14.24 -8.03
C GLU A 170 -12.94 15.27 -6.95
N GLN A 171 -13.23 14.97 -5.68
CA GLN A 171 -12.99 15.88 -4.56
C GLN A 171 -11.49 16.17 -4.40
N ASP A 172 -11.14 17.44 -4.26
CA ASP A 172 -9.77 17.96 -4.10
C ASP A 172 -8.81 17.56 -5.21
N CYS A 173 -9.33 17.21 -6.40
CA CYS A 173 -8.52 16.68 -7.48
C CYS A 173 -7.43 17.66 -7.96
N ASP A 174 -7.69 18.97 -7.91
CA ASP A 174 -6.68 20.01 -8.17
C ASP A 174 -5.46 19.85 -7.25
N ASN A 175 -5.67 19.60 -5.95
CA ASN A 175 -4.59 19.44 -4.97
C ASN A 175 -3.82 18.14 -5.16
N TYR A 176 -4.52 17.02 -5.40
CA TYR A 176 -3.87 15.74 -5.71
C TYR A 176 -3.04 15.81 -7.00
N TYR A 177 -3.61 16.40 -8.05
CA TYR A 177 -2.94 16.61 -9.32
C TYR A 177 -1.67 17.45 -9.13
N ASN A 178 -1.79 18.61 -8.47
CA ASN A 178 -0.66 19.51 -8.22
C ASN A 178 0.44 18.85 -7.37
N TYR A 179 0.06 18.10 -6.34
CA TYR A 179 1.00 17.36 -5.49
C TYR A 179 1.82 16.36 -6.30
N VAL A 180 1.16 15.52 -7.10
CA VAL A 180 1.84 14.50 -7.93
C VAL A 180 2.63 15.14 -9.08
N LYS A 181 2.06 16.17 -9.73
CA LYS A 181 2.72 16.91 -10.80
C LYS A 181 4.02 17.54 -10.35
N ASN A 182 4.05 18.11 -9.15
CA ASN A 182 5.27 18.69 -8.58
C ASN A 182 6.41 17.66 -8.45
N LYS A 183 6.09 16.37 -8.29
CA LYS A 183 7.11 15.31 -8.17
C LYS A 183 7.76 14.95 -9.51
N GLU A 184 7.28 15.44 -10.66
CA GLU A 184 7.93 15.22 -11.97
C GLU A 184 9.41 15.65 -11.96
N ARG A 185 9.75 16.71 -11.20
CA ARG A 185 11.13 17.19 -11.09
C ARG A 185 12.07 16.15 -10.48
N LEU A 186 11.58 15.37 -9.51
CA LEU A 186 12.35 14.30 -8.88
C LEU A 186 12.61 13.16 -9.86
N TYR A 187 11.58 12.74 -10.59
CA TYR A 187 11.73 11.66 -11.57
C TYR A 187 12.64 12.07 -12.73
N LYS A 188 12.54 13.31 -13.23
CA LYS A 188 13.51 13.84 -14.22
C LYS A 188 14.93 13.86 -13.67
N TYR A 189 15.12 14.23 -12.40
CA TYR A 189 16.43 14.20 -11.75
C TYR A 189 16.99 12.78 -11.73
N PHE A 190 16.24 11.80 -11.21
CA PHE A 190 16.73 10.43 -11.14
C PHE A 190 16.81 9.73 -12.49
N GLU A 191 15.91 9.98 -13.46
CA GLU A 191 16.03 9.44 -14.83
C GLU A 191 17.37 9.85 -15.47
N LYS A 192 17.85 11.07 -15.18
CA LYS A 192 19.14 11.58 -15.68
C LYS A 192 20.35 10.98 -14.94
N HIS A 193 20.26 10.84 -13.62
CA HIS A 193 21.39 10.42 -12.78
C HIS A 193 21.42 8.90 -12.50
N CYS A 194 20.34 8.20 -12.84
CA CYS A 194 20.14 6.75 -12.74
C CYS A 194 19.72 6.14 -14.08
N PRO A 195 20.61 6.15 -15.09
CA PRO A 195 20.29 5.65 -16.43
C PRO A 195 20.17 4.11 -16.48
N THR A 196 20.76 3.39 -15.51
CA THR A 196 20.72 1.94 -15.42
C THR A 196 20.31 1.49 -14.03
N ASP A 197 19.58 0.38 -13.95
CA ASP A 197 19.01 -0.16 -12.69
C ASP A 197 20.09 -0.60 -11.68
N ASP A 198 21.30 -0.84 -12.17
CA ASP A 198 22.48 -1.27 -11.39
C ASP A 198 23.52 -0.15 -11.20
N ALA A 199 23.21 1.10 -11.53
CA ALA A 199 24.15 2.19 -11.31
C ALA A 199 24.44 2.33 -9.79
N ILE A 200 25.72 2.18 -9.42
CA ILE A 200 26.24 2.29 -8.04
C ILE A 200 25.72 3.56 -7.32
N ASN A 201 25.42 4.61 -8.08
CA ASN A 201 24.98 5.89 -7.56
C ASN A 201 23.46 5.99 -7.36
N CYS A 202 22.67 4.94 -7.52
CA CYS A 202 21.21 5.02 -7.44
C CYS A 202 20.66 4.58 -6.09
N PRO A 203 19.56 5.19 -5.61
CA PRO A 203 18.91 4.72 -4.40
C PRO A 203 18.46 3.26 -4.59
N SER A 204 18.75 2.38 -3.63
CA SER A 204 18.40 0.95 -3.69
C SER A 204 16.88 0.70 -3.86
N PHE A 205 16.06 1.69 -3.54
CA PHE A 205 14.61 1.66 -3.68
C PHE A 205 14.09 2.34 -4.96
N TYR A 206 14.94 2.96 -5.78
CA TYR A 206 14.51 3.75 -6.95
C TYR A 206 13.71 2.93 -7.97
N ASN A 207 14.13 1.69 -8.23
CA ASN A 207 13.41 0.80 -9.16
C ASN A 207 11.96 0.55 -8.73
N LYS A 208 11.70 0.52 -7.41
CA LYS A 208 10.34 0.41 -6.87
C LYS A 208 9.55 1.71 -7.05
N CYS A 209 10.21 2.87 -7.00
CA CYS A 209 9.55 4.16 -7.22
C CYS A 209 9.08 4.37 -8.66
N LYS A 210 9.71 3.74 -9.66
CA LYS A 210 9.39 3.96 -11.08
C LYS A 210 7.91 3.81 -11.43
N MET A 211 7.20 2.89 -10.78
CA MET A 211 5.76 2.67 -11.01
C MET A 211 4.88 3.88 -10.64
N TYR A 212 5.41 4.78 -9.81
CA TYR A 212 4.74 6.00 -9.33
C TYR A 212 5.21 7.25 -10.07
N ASN A 213 5.89 7.11 -11.21
CA ASN A 213 6.30 8.27 -12.01
C ASN A 213 5.06 9.10 -12.40
N PRO A 214 5.03 10.42 -12.09
CA PRO A 214 3.91 11.29 -12.42
C PRO A 214 3.48 11.24 -13.89
N LYS A 215 4.42 11.02 -14.82
CA LYS A 215 4.11 10.85 -16.24
C LYS A 215 3.16 9.68 -16.51
N ASP A 216 3.25 8.63 -15.70
CA ASP A 216 2.49 7.38 -15.84
C ASP A 216 1.22 7.35 -14.99
N VAL A 217 1.19 8.09 -13.88
CA VAL A 217 0.06 8.07 -12.92
C VAL A 217 -0.91 9.24 -13.08
N LEU A 218 -0.45 10.44 -13.48
CA LEU A 218 -1.34 11.59 -13.70
C LEU A 218 -2.44 11.30 -14.74
N PRO A 219 -2.16 10.61 -15.87
CA PRO A 219 -3.22 10.26 -16.84
C PRO A 219 -4.32 9.37 -16.29
N ARG A 220 -4.14 8.77 -15.10
CA ARG A 220 -5.13 7.91 -14.45
C ARG A 220 -6.12 8.70 -13.60
N PHE A 221 -5.82 9.96 -13.26
CA PHE A 221 -6.65 10.78 -12.39
C PHE A 221 -7.95 11.17 -13.10
N ILE A 222 -9.08 11.16 -12.40
CA ILE A 222 -10.40 11.48 -12.99
C ILE A 222 -10.40 12.88 -13.61
N CYS A 223 -9.76 13.85 -12.93
CA CYS A 223 -9.70 15.23 -13.40
C CYS A 223 -8.54 15.51 -14.38
N PHE A 224 -7.80 14.51 -14.86
CA PHE A 224 -6.59 14.74 -15.67
C PHE A 224 -6.86 15.66 -16.87
N ASP A 225 -7.92 15.38 -17.64
CA ASP A 225 -8.27 16.18 -18.82
C ASP A 225 -8.67 17.62 -18.46
N GLN A 226 -9.36 17.80 -17.33
CA GLN A 226 -9.74 19.13 -16.83
C GLN A 226 -8.49 19.91 -16.41
N MET A 227 -7.58 19.28 -15.67
CA MET A 227 -6.34 19.90 -15.20
C MET A 227 -5.42 20.25 -16.36
N LYS A 228 -5.25 19.34 -17.32
CA LYS A 228 -4.46 19.61 -18.54
C LYS A 228 -5.04 20.76 -19.35
N LYS A 229 -6.38 20.88 -19.43
CA LYS A 229 -7.03 22.05 -20.04
C LYS A 229 -6.76 23.34 -19.26
N LYS A 230 -6.85 23.32 -17.92
CA LYS A 230 -6.51 24.45 -17.04
C LYS A 230 -5.05 24.90 -17.23
N GLU A 231 -4.11 23.96 -17.35
CA GLU A 231 -2.70 24.26 -17.63
C GLU A 231 -2.52 24.94 -18.99
N LEU A 232 -3.20 24.46 -20.03
CA LEU A 232 -3.12 25.02 -21.38
C LEU A 232 -3.74 26.41 -21.48
N THR A 233 -4.77 26.72 -20.69
CA THR A 233 -5.35 28.07 -20.61
C THR A 233 -4.59 29.03 -19.70
N GLN A 234 -3.80 28.51 -18.75
CA GLN A 234 -2.92 29.29 -17.86
C GLN A 234 -1.52 29.53 -18.43
N GLN A 235 -1.10 28.84 -19.49
CA GLN A 235 0.09 29.22 -20.25
C GLN A 235 -0.16 30.58 -20.91
N PRO A 236 0.57 31.64 -20.55
CA PRO A 236 0.36 32.93 -21.19
C PRO A 236 0.75 32.81 -22.67
N ALA A 237 -0.08 33.40 -23.53
CA ALA A 237 0.21 33.68 -24.94
C ALA A 237 1.48 34.54 -25.05
N SER A 238 2.65 33.92 -24.83
CA SER A 238 3.95 34.59 -24.71
C SER A 238 4.83 34.33 -25.92
N GLN A 239 4.22 34.12 -27.08
CA GLN A 239 4.94 34.03 -28.36
C GLN A 239 4.26 34.80 -29.49
N ALA A 240 3.40 35.78 -29.16
CA ALA A 240 2.73 36.60 -30.17
C ALA A 240 2.96 38.10 -30.00
N HIS A 241 4.12 38.57 -29.50
CA HIS A 241 4.51 39.99 -29.61
C HIS A 241 6.03 40.12 -29.87
N ARG A 242 6.42 39.91 -31.12
CA ARG A 242 7.49 40.66 -31.78
C ARG A 242 6.99 41.14 -33.13
N ALA A 243 6.16 42.17 -33.09
CA ALA A 243 6.00 43.09 -34.20
C ALA A 243 5.80 44.48 -33.59
N HIS A 244 6.86 45.28 -33.59
CA HIS A 244 6.71 46.73 -33.55
C HIS A 244 5.96 47.15 -34.81
N PRO A 245 5.02 48.10 -34.71
CA PRO A 245 5.44 49.50 -34.87
C PRO A 245 4.63 50.52 -34.05
N GLY A 246 5.27 51.68 -33.82
CA GLY A 246 4.69 53.01 -34.03
C GLY A 246 3.42 53.42 -33.27
N SER A 247 3.60 54.38 -32.38
CA SER A 247 2.56 55.30 -31.86
C SER A 247 1.64 55.88 -32.95
N GLY A 248 0.32 55.88 -32.70
CA GLY A 248 -0.59 56.84 -33.33
C GLY A 248 -2.07 56.43 -33.44
N VAL A 249 -2.92 57.07 -32.61
CA VAL A 249 -4.24 57.64 -32.96
C VAL A 249 -5.48 56.72 -33.10
N PHE A 250 -6.44 56.97 -32.19
CA PHE A 250 -7.93 56.93 -32.24
C PHE A 250 -8.73 55.73 -32.81
N SER A 251 -9.66 55.29 -31.96
CA SER A 251 -10.97 54.58 -32.04
C SER A 251 -11.62 54.13 -33.38
N PRO A 252 -12.54 53.11 -33.32
CA PRO A 252 -13.02 52.29 -34.45
C PRO A 252 -14.35 52.79 -35.06
N PRO A 253 -14.90 52.23 -36.17
CA PRO A 253 -15.81 51.07 -36.05
C PRO A 253 -15.96 50.11 -37.27
N LEU A 254 -16.47 48.90 -36.96
CA LEU A 254 -17.32 47.96 -37.73
C LEU A 254 -17.29 47.94 -39.29
N SER A 255 -17.06 46.75 -39.88
CA SER A 255 -18.13 45.87 -40.43
C SER A 255 -17.63 44.83 -41.46
N ASN A 256 -18.15 43.60 -41.30
CA ASN A 256 -18.63 42.64 -42.31
C ASN A 256 -17.67 41.92 -43.30
N THR A 257 -17.58 40.60 -43.04
CA THR A 257 -17.68 39.45 -43.97
C THR A 257 -16.88 39.43 -45.28
N GLU A 258 -15.95 38.49 -45.37
CA GLU A 258 -15.93 37.53 -46.48
C GLU A 258 -15.15 36.26 -46.11
N ASN A 259 -15.67 35.11 -46.53
CA ASN A 259 -15.15 33.77 -46.29
C ASN A 259 -14.57 33.24 -47.61
N PRO A 260 -13.35 32.69 -47.66
CA PRO A 260 -13.00 31.72 -48.70
C PRO A 260 -12.73 30.34 -48.10
N ASN A 261 -13.45 29.35 -48.65
CA ASN A 261 -13.33 27.92 -48.35
C ASN A 261 -11.98 27.32 -48.83
N PRO A 262 -11.62 26.11 -48.36
CA PRO A 262 -10.26 25.68 -48.13
C PRO A 262 -9.80 24.66 -49.17
N SER A 263 -8.66 24.89 -49.81
CA SER A 263 -7.90 23.79 -50.42
C SER A 263 -6.48 24.21 -50.76
N THR A 264 -5.61 24.20 -49.76
CA THR A 264 -4.20 23.78 -49.89
C THR A 264 -3.52 23.96 -48.54
N SER A 265 -3.65 23.00 -47.65
CA SER A 265 -2.60 22.80 -46.66
C SER A 265 -2.46 21.31 -46.35
N THR A 266 -1.21 20.88 -46.37
CA THR A 266 -0.72 19.54 -46.04
C THR A 266 -1.13 19.06 -44.64
N GLY A 267 -1.79 19.91 -43.82
CA GLY A 267 -2.29 19.60 -42.49
C GLY A 267 -3.54 18.71 -42.44
N ALA A 268 -4.41 18.74 -43.45
CA ALA A 268 -5.66 17.95 -43.41
C ALA A 268 -5.42 16.43 -43.50
N LYS A 269 -4.34 16.00 -44.17
CA LYS A 269 -3.96 14.57 -44.25
C LYS A 269 -3.33 14.07 -42.96
N ALA A 270 -2.62 14.93 -42.21
CA ALA A 270 -2.06 14.56 -40.91
C ALA A 270 -3.17 14.41 -39.84
N GLY A 271 -4.20 15.28 -39.86
CA GLY A 271 -5.32 15.23 -38.92
C GLY A 271 -6.09 13.90 -38.96
N ASN A 272 -6.34 13.38 -40.16
CA ASN A 272 -7.04 12.10 -40.33
C ASN A 272 -6.18 10.88 -39.94
N VAL A 273 -4.85 10.96 -40.08
CA VAL A 273 -3.93 9.91 -39.60
C VAL A 273 -3.87 9.90 -38.07
N PHE A 274 -3.86 11.07 -37.42
CA PHE A 274 -3.92 11.17 -35.96
C PHE A 274 -5.26 10.69 -35.39
N LEU A 275 -6.39 11.00 -36.03
CA LEU A 275 -7.70 10.47 -35.61
C LEU A 275 -7.79 8.94 -35.75
N GLY A 276 -7.22 8.36 -36.82
CA GLY A 276 -7.15 6.90 -36.99
C GLY A 276 -6.33 6.21 -35.90
N VAL A 277 -5.18 6.79 -35.52
CA VAL A 277 -4.35 6.27 -34.41
C VAL A 277 -5.05 6.43 -33.07
N VAL A 278 -5.71 7.57 -32.81
CA VAL A 278 -6.44 7.83 -31.55
C VAL A 278 -7.61 6.87 -31.35
N VAL A 279 -8.40 6.57 -32.39
CA VAL A 279 -9.52 5.63 -32.27
C VAL A 279 -9.04 4.20 -32.00
N THR A 280 -7.95 3.76 -32.64
CA THR A 280 -7.34 2.45 -32.33
C THR A 280 -6.66 2.40 -30.96
N SER A 281 -6.11 3.52 -30.46
CA SER A 281 -5.53 3.61 -29.11
C SER A 281 -6.57 3.71 -28.00
N MET A 282 -7.76 4.27 -28.29
CA MET A 282 -8.87 4.35 -27.34
C MET A 282 -9.51 2.98 -27.10
N ALA A 283 -9.60 2.12 -28.13
CA ALA A 283 -10.06 0.74 -27.96
C ALA A 283 -9.06 -0.10 -27.17
N SER A 284 -7.75 0.03 -27.45
CA SER A 284 -6.69 -0.68 -26.72
C SER A 284 -6.48 -0.14 -25.30
N GLY A 285 -6.67 1.17 -25.07
CA GLY A 285 -6.64 1.79 -23.74
C GLY A 285 -7.84 1.42 -22.87
N ALA A 286 -9.04 1.30 -23.43
CA ALA A 286 -10.22 0.80 -22.71
C ALA A 286 -10.11 -0.70 -22.38
N LEU A 287 -9.52 -1.49 -23.29
CA LEU A 287 -9.17 -2.89 -23.05
C LEU A 287 -8.07 -3.00 -21.97
N TYR A 288 -7.02 -2.19 -22.03
CA TYR A 288 -5.94 -2.15 -21.03
C TYR A 288 -6.43 -1.68 -19.65
N LYS A 289 -7.33 -0.68 -19.61
CA LYS A 289 -8.00 -0.20 -18.38
C LYS A 289 -8.91 -1.26 -17.76
N ARG A 290 -9.68 -2.00 -18.57
CA ARG A 290 -10.42 -3.16 -18.08
C ARG A 290 -9.46 -4.26 -17.63
N ILE A 291 -8.44 -4.60 -18.39
CA ILE A 291 -7.45 -5.63 -18.05
C ILE A 291 -6.74 -5.28 -16.73
N ILE A 292 -6.29 -4.04 -16.51
CA ILE A 292 -5.64 -3.64 -15.25
C ILE A 292 -6.61 -3.57 -14.07
N ILE A 293 -7.84 -3.08 -14.23
CA ILE A 293 -8.84 -3.10 -13.12
C ILE A 293 -9.23 -4.54 -12.78
N PHE A 294 -9.43 -5.39 -13.80
CA PHE A 294 -9.62 -6.82 -13.61
C PHE A 294 -8.40 -7.46 -12.94
N LEU A 295 -7.17 -7.08 -13.31
CA LEU A 295 -5.94 -7.59 -12.69
C LEU A 295 -5.74 -7.06 -11.27
N GLN A 296 -6.01 -5.80 -10.92
CA GLN A 296 -5.86 -5.28 -9.55
C GLN A 296 -6.87 -5.90 -8.58
N HIS A 297 -8.11 -6.15 -9.01
CA HIS A 297 -9.09 -6.87 -8.18
C HIS A 297 -8.75 -8.36 -8.06
N TYR A 298 -8.10 -8.95 -9.07
CA TYR A 298 -7.72 -10.36 -9.09
C TYR A 298 -6.39 -10.65 -8.37
N ILE A 299 -5.50 -9.66 -8.30
CA ILE A 299 -4.13 -9.80 -7.80
C ILE A 299 -3.96 -9.41 -6.31
N TYR A 300 -4.77 -8.47 -5.82
CA TYR A 300 -4.50 -7.79 -4.55
C TYR A 300 -5.70 -7.84 -3.59
N TYR A 301 -6.09 -9.05 -3.18
CA TYR A 301 -6.99 -9.22 -2.04
C TYR A 301 -6.16 -9.53 -0.78
N ASN A 302 -6.10 -8.58 0.17
CA ASN A 302 -5.27 -8.64 1.39
C ASN A 302 -5.80 -9.64 2.41
N LEU A 303 -5.72 -10.93 2.10
CA LEU A 303 -6.13 -12.03 2.98
C LEU A 303 -5.29 -12.09 4.27
N ASP A 304 -4.05 -11.62 4.22
CA ASP A 304 -3.11 -11.53 5.35
C ASP A 304 -3.51 -10.50 6.42
N GLU A 305 -4.27 -9.49 6.01
CA GLU A 305 -4.90 -8.53 6.92
C GLU A 305 -6.15 -9.09 7.60
N ILE A 306 -6.84 -10.05 6.97
CA ILE A 306 -8.08 -10.64 7.48
C ILE A 306 -7.78 -11.83 8.42
N PHE A 307 -6.89 -12.74 7.99
CA PHE A 307 -6.51 -13.90 8.79
C PHE A 307 -5.28 -13.63 9.67
N PRO A 308 -5.19 -14.22 10.87
CA PRO A 308 -6.18 -15.10 11.52
C PRO A 308 -7.33 -14.35 12.22
N THR A 309 -7.19 -13.05 12.43
CA THR A 309 -7.97 -12.28 13.40
C THR A 309 -9.47 -12.39 13.18
N CYS A 310 -9.98 -12.06 11.98
CA CYS A 310 -11.41 -12.06 11.73
C CYS A 310 -12.04 -13.46 11.84
N LYS A 311 -11.29 -14.51 11.48
CA LYS A 311 -11.71 -15.90 11.67
C LYS A 311 -11.81 -16.24 13.15
N TYR A 312 -10.76 -15.96 13.91
CA TYR A 312 -10.73 -16.23 15.34
C TYR A 312 -11.90 -15.52 16.07
N GLU A 313 -12.13 -14.25 15.76
CA GLU A 313 -13.25 -13.47 16.29
C GLU A 313 -14.59 -14.10 15.89
N PHE A 314 -14.79 -14.44 14.61
CA PHE A 314 -16.01 -15.10 14.16
C PHE A 314 -16.26 -16.41 14.91
N ASP A 315 -15.26 -17.28 15.01
CA ASP A 315 -15.40 -18.58 15.68
C ASP A 315 -15.63 -18.43 17.18
N SER A 316 -14.96 -17.47 17.83
CA SER A 316 -15.13 -17.14 19.25
C SER A 316 -16.55 -16.67 19.54
N GLU A 317 -17.02 -15.65 18.81
CA GLU A 317 -18.30 -15.00 19.06
C GLU A 317 -19.51 -15.88 18.63
N THR A 318 -19.27 -16.90 17.79
CA THR A 318 -20.33 -17.79 17.31
C THR A 318 -20.27 -19.21 17.89
N LYS A 319 -19.37 -19.46 18.85
CA LYS A 319 -19.18 -20.78 19.49
C LYS A 319 -20.41 -21.25 20.25
N ASN A 320 -21.02 -20.35 21.03
CA ASN A 320 -22.12 -20.65 21.94
C ASN A 320 -23.34 -19.80 21.57
N LEU A 321 -24.03 -20.18 20.49
CA LEU A 321 -25.30 -19.57 20.14
C LEU A 321 -26.36 -19.96 21.16
N ASN A 322 -26.93 -18.97 21.85
CA ASN A 322 -28.22 -19.13 22.51
C ASN A 322 -29.33 -19.06 21.45
N GLY A 323 -30.58 -19.36 21.80
CA GLY A 323 -31.72 -19.31 20.87
C GLY A 323 -32.04 -17.91 20.32
N GLU A 324 -31.16 -16.92 20.50
CA GLU A 324 -31.31 -15.56 20.00
C GLU A 324 -31.41 -15.54 18.47
N TYR A 325 -32.18 -14.58 17.97
CA TYR A 325 -32.44 -14.36 16.55
C TYR A 325 -33.08 -15.54 15.81
N MET A 326 -33.55 -16.59 16.51
CA MET A 326 -34.17 -17.76 15.89
C MET A 326 -35.35 -17.35 14.99
N ASP A 327 -36.29 -16.55 15.50
CA ASP A 327 -37.47 -16.08 14.75
C ASP A 327 -37.10 -15.19 13.56
N ASN A 328 -36.09 -14.34 13.75
CA ASN A 328 -35.54 -13.50 12.68
C ASN A 328 -34.94 -14.39 11.60
N CYS A 329 -34.18 -15.41 11.97
CA CYS A 329 -33.56 -16.35 11.04
C CYS A 329 -34.56 -17.28 10.36
N PHE A 330 -35.65 -17.68 11.02
CA PHE A 330 -36.77 -18.34 10.35
C PHE A 330 -37.38 -17.45 9.26
N SER A 331 -37.55 -16.17 9.55
CA SER A 331 -38.13 -15.22 8.61
C SER A 331 -37.19 -14.89 7.45
N ILE A 332 -35.90 -14.70 7.73
CA ILE A 332 -34.83 -14.53 6.73
C ILE A 332 -34.72 -15.78 5.85
N SER A 333 -34.66 -16.97 6.46
CA SER A 333 -34.54 -18.23 5.73
C SER A 333 -35.69 -18.39 4.73
N ARG A 334 -36.94 -18.14 5.15
CA ARG A 334 -38.12 -18.19 4.27
C ARG A 334 -38.04 -17.23 3.10
N GLN A 335 -37.49 -16.04 3.28
CA GLN A 335 -37.35 -15.06 2.19
C GLN A 335 -36.22 -15.41 1.21
N LEU A 336 -35.11 -15.96 1.71
CA LEU A 336 -33.98 -16.36 0.87
C LEU A 336 -34.25 -17.66 0.11
N HIS A 337 -34.92 -18.63 0.75
CA HIS A 337 -35.15 -19.98 0.26
C HIS A 337 -36.49 -20.53 0.76
N ASN A 338 -37.32 -21.01 -0.16
CA ASN A 338 -38.70 -21.43 0.13
C ASN A 338 -38.86 -22.97 0.22
N ASP A 339 -37.83 -23.71 0.62
CA ASP A 339 -37.79 -25.18 0.54
C ASP A 339 -37.97 -25.90 1.89
N GLY A 340 -38.23 -25.19 2.98
CA GLY A 340 -38.66 -25.78 4.26
C GLY A 340 -37.57 -26.53 5.04
N GLU A 341 -36.34 -26.62 4.52
CA GLU A 341 -35.27 -27.42 5.13
C GLU A 341 -34.56 -26.73 6.30
N ASN A 342 -34.89 -25.48 6.64
CA ASN A 342 -34.35 -24.73 7.80
C ASN A 342 -32.80 -24.70 7.92
N LYS A 343 -32.09 -25.07 6.83
CA LYS A 343 -30.62 -25.22 6.81
C LYS A 343 -29.89 -23.92 7.06
N PHE A 344 -30.47 -22.78 6.67
CA PHE A 344 -29.87 -21.47 6.85
C PHE A 344 -30.06 -20.88 8.25
N ILE A 345 -30.88 -21.47 9.12
CA ILE A 345 -31.19 -20.86 10.42
C ILE A 345 -29.93 -20.72 11.29
N LYS A 346 -29.20 -21.81 11.51
CA LYS A 346 -27.96 -21.78 12.30
C LYS A 346 -26.88 -20.88 11.67
N PRO A 347 -26.58 -20.98 10.36
CA PRO A 347 -25.72 -20.02 9.67
C PRO A 347 -26.14 -18.56 9.85
N CYS A 348 -27.44 -18.27 9.71
CA CYS A 348 -27.99 -16.94 9.90
C CYS A 348 -27.74 -16.41 11.31
N GLN A 349 -27.93 -17.24 12.35
CA GLN A 349 -27.65 -16.82 13.72
C GLN A 349 -26.18 -16.45 13.89
N LYS A 350 -25.25 -17.29 13.41
CA LYS A 350 -23.80 -16.98 13.45
C LYS A 350 -23.49 -15.64 12.78
N LEU A 351 -24.04 -15.44 11.58
CA LEU A 351 -23.85 -14.22 10.80
C LEU A 351 -24.39 -12.97 11.53
N ILE A 352 -25.57 -13.06 12.15
CA ILE A 352 -26.15 -11.96 12.94
C ILE A 352 -25.32 -11.65 14.18
N HIS A 353 -24.90 -12.67 14.94
CA HIS A 353 -24.04 -12.48 16.10
C HIS A 353 -22.73 -11.78 15.72
N TYR A 354 -22.09 -12.20 14.63
CA TYR A 354 -20.87 -11.57 14.17
C TYR A 354 -21.08 -10.11 13.73
N LEU A 355 -22.18 -9.79 13.04
CA LEU A 355 -22.53 -8.40 12.69
C LEU A 355 -22.74 -7.55 13.95
N LYS A 356 -23.42 -8.08 14.97
CA LYS A 356 -23.62 -7.39 16.26
C LYS A 356 -22.30 -7.18 16.99
N TYR A 357 -21.39 -8.16 16.96
CA TYR A 357 -20.04 -8.03 17.51
C TYR A 357 -19.27 -6.88 16.84
N ILE A 358 -19.26 -6.82 15.50
CA ILE A 358 -18.60 -5.73 14.75
C ILE A 358 -19.20 -4.37 15.15
N LYS A 359 -20.53 -4.27 15.20
CA LYS A 359 -21.24 -3.04 15.57
C LYS A 359 -20.88 -2.56 16.99
N ASN A 360 -20.84 -3.48 17.94
CA ASN A 360 -20.68 -3.16 19.36
C ASN A 360 -19.23 -2.85 19.75
N ASN A 361 -18.25 -3.12 18.88
CA ASN A 361 -16.82 -2.98 19.18
C ASN A 361 -16.07 -2.09 18.16
N PRO A 362 -16.53 -0.86 17.86
CA PRO A 362 -15.98 -0.05 16.78
C PRO A 362 -14.53 0.44 17.01
N PHE A 363 -14.04 0.40 18.25
CA PHE A 363 -12.69 0.85 18.61
C PHE A 363 -11.64 -0.25 18.56
N THR A 364 -12.05 -1.52 18.68
CA THR A 364 -11.15 -2.68 18.73
C THR A 364 -11.24 -3.52 17.45
N VAL A 365 -12.40 -3.55 16.81
CA VAL A 365 -12.64 -4.31 15.58
C VAL A 365 -12.42 -3.42 14.35
N ASP A 366 -11.57 -3.87 13.44
CA ASP A 366 -11.46 -3.24 12.12
C ASP A 366 -12.69 -3.60 11.28
N GLN A 367 -13.67 -2.69 11.29
CA GLN A 367 -14.96 -2.86 10.63
C GLN A 367 -14.80 -3.30 9.16
N LYS A 368 -13.85 -2.72 8.43
CA LYS A 368 -13.67 -3.04 7.01
C LYS A 368 -13.20 -4.49 6.82
N LYS A 369 -12.21 -4.93 7.59
CA LYS A 369 -11.66 -6.29 7.50
C LYS A 369 -12.67 -7.34 7.96
N SER A 370 -13.34 -7.09 9.08
CA SER A 370 -14.37 -8.00 9.61
C SER A 370 -15.59 -8.08 8.70
N CYS A 371 -15.99 -6.98 8.06
CA CYS A 371 -17.06 -7.00 7.06
C CYS A 371 -16.68 -7.76 5.77
N LYS A 372 -15.40 -7.75 5.38
CA LYS A 372 -14.91 -8.61 4.28
C LYS A 372 -14.98 -10.08 4.64
N TYR A 373 -14.64 -10.45 5.88
CA TYR A 373 -14.79 -11.82 6.36
C TYR A 373 -16.27 -12.24 6.45
N PHE A 374 -17.14 -11.38 6.98
CA PHE A 374 -18.60 -11.58 6.99
C PHE A 374 -19.14 -11.85 5.57
N ASN A 375 -18.71 -11.05 4.59
CA ASN A 375 -19.12 -11.22 3.20
C ASN A 375 -18.73 -12.59 2.63
N TYR A 376 -17.50 -13.04 2.91
CA TYR A 376 -17.04 -14.40 2.58
C TYR A 376 -17.92 -15.46 3.26
N MET A 377 -18.15 -15.36 4.58
CA MET A 377 -18.97 -16.34 5.32
C MET A 377 -20.40 -16.41 4.80
N LEU A 378 -21.03 -15.27 4.52
CA LEU A 378 -22.37 -15.24 3.95
C LEU A 378 -22.39 -15.91 2.58
N MET A 379 -21.39 -15.64 1.73
CA MET A 379 -21.28 -16.27 0.41
C MET A 379 -21.03 -17.79 0.50
N ASP A 380 -20.18 -18.25 1.42
CA ASP A 380 -19.91 -19.68 1.63
C ASP A 380 -21.15 -20.42 2.10
N GLU A 381 -21.89 -19.85 3.04
CA GLU A 381 -23.14 -20.42 3.51
C GLU A 381 -24.18 -20.47 2.39
N LEU A 382 -24.39 -19.36 1.68
CA LEU A 382 -25.35 -19.31 0.57
C LEU A 382 -25.05 -20.31 -0.55
N LYS A 383 -23.78 -20.65 -0.81
CA LYS A 383 -23.42 -21.66 -1.83
C LYS A 383 -23.88 -23.07 -1.48
N LYS A 384 -24.24 -23.36 -0.22
CA LYS A 384 -24.64 -24.71 0.23
C LYS A 384 -26.10 -25.05 -0.14
N PHE A 385 -26.90 -24.09 -0.60
CA PHE A 385 -28.32 -24.29 -0.95
C PHE A 385 -28.82 -23.26 -1.99
N ARG A 386 -29.97 -23.50 -2.65
CA ARG A 386 -30.41 -22.71 -3.82
C ARG A 386 -31.18 -21.44 -3.46
N HIS A 387 -30.59 -20.24 -3.57
CA HIS A 387 -31.27 -18.97 -3.18
C HIS A 387 -31.96 -18.26 -4.33
N THR A 388 -32.92 -17.42 -3.96
CA THR A 388 -33.59 -16.48 -4.86
C THR A 388 -32.79 -15.19 -5.12
N CYS A 389 -31.88 -14.82 -4.23
CA CYS A 389 -31.12 -13.56 -4.34
C CYS A 389 -29.99 -13.65 -5.38
N LYS A 390 -29.80 -12.56 -6.18
CA LYS A 390 -28.72 -12.44 -7.16
C LYS A 390 -27.53 -11.68 -6.58
N GLY A 391 -26.57 -12.41 -6.03
CA GLY A 391 -25.35 -11.89 -5.42
C GLY A 391 -25.49 -11.55 -3.93
N THR A 392 -24.37 -11.58 -3.21
CA THR A 392 -24.31 -11.52 -1.74
C THR A 392 -24.98 -10.29 -1.16
N MET A 393 -24.81 -9.11 -1.79
CA MET A 393 -25.44 -7.87 -1.35
C MET A 393 -26.98 -7.94 -1.32
N LYS A 394 -27.60 -8.61 -2.31
CA LYS A 394 -29.06 -8.75 -2.33
C LYS A 394 -29.55 -9.66 -1.21
N CYS A 395 -28.81 -10.73 -0.93
CA CYS A 395 -29.13 -11.64 0.17
C CYS A 395 -28.98 -10.92 1.52
N TYR A 396 -27.92 -10.12 1.68
CA TYR A 396 -27.70 -9.35 2.88
C TYR A 396 -28.77 -8.27 3.10
N ASN A 397 -29.23 -7.59 2.05
CA ASN A 397 -30.34 -6.64 2.16
C ASN A 397 -31.65 -7.30 2.64
N ILE A 398 -31.90 -8.57 2.25
CA ILE A 398 -33.02 -9.35 2.79
C ILE A 398 -32.84 -9.55 4.30
N MET A 399 -31.63 -9.96 4.75
CA MET A 399 -31.33 -10.08 6.18
C MET A 399 -31.60 -8.78 6.95
N ILE A 400 -31.19 -7.64 6.40
CA ILE A 400 -31.39 -6.31 6.99
C ILE A 400 -32.88 -5.97 7.08
N SER A 401 -33.66 -6.24 6.02
CA SER A 401 -35.08 -5.89 5.94
C SER A 401 -35.97 -6.64 6.94
N VAL A 402 -35.58 -7.83 7.38
CA VAL A 402 -36.37 -8.62 8.34
C VAL A 402 -36.22 -8.10 9.78
N GLN A 403 -35.09 -7.48 10.12
CA GLN A 403 -34.85 -6.96 11.48
C GLN A 403 -35.32 -5.51 11.69
N SER A 404 -36.06 -4.92 10.75
CA SER A 404 -36.39 -3.49 10.82
C SER A 404 -37.58 -3.16 11.75
N SER A 405 -37.25 -2.93 13.02
CA SER A 405 -37.77 -1.78 13.76
C SER A 405 -36.56 -1.04 14.36
N GLU A 406 -36.12 0.04 13.70
CA GLU A 406 -34.92 0.86 14.01
C GLU A 406 -33.60 0.07 14.03
N SER A 407 -32.76 0.26 12.99
CA SER A 407 -31.60 -0.58 12.66
C SER A 407 -30.88 -1.17 13.88
N ASP A 408 -31.14 -2.45 14.09
CA ASP A 408 -30.56 -3.23 15.16
C ASP A 408 -29.03 -3.41 14.98
N GLY A 409 -28.48 -2.79 13.93
CA GLY A 409 -27.07 -2.62 13.57
C GLY A 409 -26.45 -3.78 12.85
N ILE A 410 -27.30 -4.69 12.36
CA ILE A 410 -26.88 -5.73 11.43
C ILE A 410 -26.54 -5.16 10.05
N ASP A 411 -26.77 -3.88 9.78
CA ASP A 411 -26.40 -3.17 8.55
C ASP A 411 -24.98 -2.57 8.59
N VAL A 412 -24.22 -2.80 9.66
CA VAL A 412 -22.85 -2.31 9.87
C VAL A 412 -21.91 -2.59 8.69
N CYS A 413 -22.13 -3.67 7.93
CA CYS A 413 -21.29 -4.05 6.80
C CYS A 413 -21.80 -3.57 5.44
N LYS A 414 -22.93 -2.85 5.37
CA LYS A 414 -23.60 -2.47 4.11
C LYS A 414 -22.70 -1.71 3.13
N LYS A 415 -21.78 -0.87 3.63
CA LYS A 415 -20.82 -0.11 2.82
C LYS A 415 -19.54 -0.88 2.45
N HIS A 416 -19.38 -2.10 2.97
CA HIS A 416 -18.14 -2.90 2.88
C HIS A 416 -18.34 -4.26 2.21
N ILE A 417 -19.54 -4.57 1.74
CA ILE A 417 -19.79 -5.75 0.91
C ILE A 417 -19.26 -5.49 -0.51
N GLU A 418 -18.36 -6.34 -0.94
CA GLU A 418 -17.71 -6.32 -2.27
C GLU A 418 -18.01 -7.65 -2.99
N GLU A 419 -17.89 -7.71 -4.32
CA GLU A 419 -18.05 -8.99 -5.03
C GLU A 419 -16.77 -9.82 -4.89
N ILE A 420 -16.88 -11.03 -4.33
CA ILE A 420 -15.75 -11.97 -4.23
C ILE A 420 -15.82 -12.92 -5.42
N ASN A 421 -14.81 -12.88 -6.30
CA ASN A 421 -14.73 -13.82 -7.42
C ASN A 421 -14.35 -15.23 -6.94
N GLU A 422 -14.57 -16.23 -7.80
CA GLU A 422 -14.40 -17.65 -7.43
C GLU A 422 -12.98 -18.00 -6.97
N ASN A 423 -11.95 -17.41 -7.59
CA ASN A 423 -10.57 -17.71 -7.23
C ASN A 423 -10.21 -17.16 -5.84
N ILE A 424 -10.60 -15.91 -5.54
CA ILE A 424 -10.40 -15.32 -4.21
C ILE A 424 -11.21 -16.10 -3.17
N PHE A 425 -12.45 -16.49 -3.52
CA PHE A 425 -13.30 -17.29 -2.66
C PHE A 425 -12.66 -18.63 -2.30
N GLU A 426 -12.07 -19.34 -3.26
CA GLU A 426 -11.31 -20.57 -3.00
C GLU A 426 -10.12 -20.32 -2.05
N LYS A 427 -9.43 -19.18 -2.18
CA LYS A 427 -8.33 -18.82 -1.26
C LYS A 427 -8.81 -18.56 0.16
N PHE A 428 -9.98 -17.94 0.33
CA PHE A 428 -10.63 -17.84 1.65
C PHE A 428 -10.92 -19.22 2.23
N GLN A 429 -11.56 -20.11 1.47
CA GLN A 429 -11.89 -21.46 1.91
C GLN A 429 -10.65 -22.25 2.33
N ASN A 430 -9.56 -22.13 1.56
CA ASN A 430 -8.29 -22.78 1.88
C ASN A 430 -7.71 -22.26 3.21
N LEU A 431 -7.66 -20.94 3.42
CA LEU A 431 -7.17 -20.36 4.68
C LEU A 431 -8.08 -20.72 5.87
N ASP A 432 -9.39 -20.64 5.68
CA ASP A 432 -10.38 -20.94 6.71
C ASP A 432 -10.28 -22.40 7.17
N SER A 433 -10.25 -23.33 6.21
CA SER A 433 -10.01 -24.76 6.47
C SER A 433 -8.67 -25.03 7.15
N LEU A 434 -7.61 -24.32 6.76
CA LEU A 434 -6.29 -24.48 7.36
C LEU A 434 -6.29 -24.07 8.84
N TYR A 435 -6.87 -22.91 9.16
CA TYR A 435 -6.98 -22.42 10.53
C TYR A 435 -7.96 -23.26 11.37
N ASP A 436 -9.01 -23.82 10.80
CA ASP A 436 -9.90 -24.77 11.49
C ASP A 436 -9.13 -25.99 12.02
N ILE A 437 -8.30 -26.59 11.17
CA ILE A 437 -7.48 -27.74 11.55
C ILE A 437 -6.45 -27.29 12.59
N TYR A 438 -5.83 -26.12 12.40
CA TYR A 438 -4.86 -25.58 13.34
C TYR A 438 -5.46 -25.33 14.73
N TYR A 439 -6.63 -24.70 14.84
CA TYR A 439 -7.27 -24.45 16.13
C TYR A 439 -7.71 -25.74 16.81
N LYS A 440 -8.17 -26.76 16.06
CA LYS A 440 -8.41 -28.09 16.62
C LYS A 440 -7.11 -28.71 17.12
N PHE A 441 -6.03 -28.61 16.35
CA PHE A 441 -4.72 -29.13 16.74
C PHE A 441 -4.22 -28.48 18.04
N THR A 442 -4.31 -27.16 18.18
CA THR A 442 -3.80 -26.44 19.36
C THR A 442 -4.69 -26.56 20.59
N ASN A 443 -6.00 -26.75 20.42
CA ASN A 443 -6.97 -26.80 21.52
C ASN A 443 -7.27 -28.23 22.02
N THR A 444 -6.85 -29.27 21.30
CA THR A 444 -7.06 -30.67 21.73
C THR A 444 -6.19 -30.97 22.96
N GLN A 445 -6.82 -31.37 24.06
CA GLN A 445 -6.13 -31.80 25.28
C GLN A 445 -5.43 -33.16 25.09
N GLU A 446 -4.41 -33.41 25.92
CA GLU A 446 -3.40 -34.47 25.74
C GLU A 446 -3.91 -35.92 25.89
N GLU A 447 -5.19 -36.17 26.17
CA GLU A 447 -5.67 -37.52 26.51
C GLU A 447 -5.71 -38.50 25.32
N VAL A 448 -5.57 -38.02 24.07
CA VAL A 448 -5.46 -38.87 22.88
C VAL A 448 -4.27 -38.40 22.03
N ASP A 449 -3.05 -38.74 22.48
CA ASP A 449 -1.78 -38.37 21.82
C ASP A 449 -1.78 -38.63 20.30
N ASN A 450 -2.46 -39.70 19.85
CA ASN A 450 -2.54 -40.02 18.42
C ASN A 450 -3.43 -39.06 17.61
N ALA A 451 -4.55 -38.59 18.18
CA ALA A 451 -5.51 -37.74 17.46
C ALA A 451 -5.01 -36.31 17.30
N LYS A 452 -4.41 -35.75 18.36
CA LYS A 452 -3.79 -34.41 18.31
C LYS A 452 -2.67 -34.38 17.27
N CYS A 453 -1.78 -35.36 17.29
CA CYS A 453 -0.67 -35.40 16.33
C CYS A 453 -1.13 -35.68 14.90
N HIS A 454 -2.21 -36.44 14.70
CA HIS A 454 -2.85 -36.57 13.39
C HIS A 454 -3.31 -35.21 12.85
N LEU A 455 -3.94 -34.36 13.68
CA LEU A 455 -4.32 -33.01 13.28
C LEU A 455 -3.10 -32.14 12.93
N GLY A 456 -2.01 -32.25 13.69
CA GLY A 456 -0.75 -31.54 13.39
C GLY A 456 -0.14 -31.94 12.03
N ILE A 457 -0.17 -33.23 11.71
CA ILE A 457 0.27 -33.78 10.41
C ILE A 457 -0.67 -33.29 9.30
N GLU A 458 -1.98 -33.45 9.48
CA GLU A 458 -2.99 -33.01 8.51
C GLU A 458 -2.87 -31.51 8.21
N CYS A 459 -2.70 -30.69 9.25
CA CYS A 459 -2.48 -29.25 9.14
C CYS A 459 -1.26 -28.92 8.28
N SER A 460 -0.13 -29.58 8.54
CA SER A 460 1.10 -29.40 7.76
C SER A 460 0.96 -29.85 6.30
N ASN A 461 0.24 -30.95 6.05
CA ASN A 461 0.00 -31.45 4.70
C ASN A 461 -0.88 -30.49 3.91
N LYS A 462 -1.98 -30.00 4.52
CA LYS A 462 -2.84 -28.98 3.92
C LYS A 462 -2.08 -27.70 3.61
N TYR A 463 -1.23 -27.24 4.53
CA TYR A 463 -0.34 -26.12 4.28
C TYR A 463 0.55 -26.36 3.04
N ASN A 464 1.18 -27.53 2.96
CA ASN A 464 2.05 -27.91 1.85
C ASN A 464 1.31 -28.10 0.51
N ASP A 465 0.00 -28.31 0.52
CA ASP A 465 -0.80 -28.27 -0.70
C ASP A 465 -1.17 -26.84 -1.08
N TYR A 466 -1.56 -26.02 -0.11
CA TYR A 466 -1.95 -24.63 -0.34
C TYR A 466 -0.78 -23.73 -0.75
N ILE A 467 0.44 -24.00 -0.28
CA ILE A 467 1.65 -23.31 -0.72
C ILE A 467 1.90 -23.51 -2.23
N LYS A 468 1.50 -24.64 -2.82
CA LYS A 468 1.62 -24.88 -4.27
C LYS A 468 0.66 -24.00 -5.08
N LEU A 469 -0.43 -23.56 -4.45
CA LEU A 469 -1.42 -22.65 -5.02
C LEU A 469 -1.06 -21.18 -4.83
N CYS A 470 0.02 -20.89 -4.08
CA CYS A 470 0.54 -19.55 -3.94
C CYS A 470 1.29 -19.14 -5.22
N HIS A 471 0.73 -18.16 -5.91
CA HIS A 471 1.40 -17.47 -7.01
C HIS A 471 1.78 -16.08 -6.56
N GLN A 472 3.08 -15.82 -6.42
CA GLN A 472 3.59 -14.56 -5.85
C GLN A 472 3.18 -13.31 -6.64
N VAL A 473 2.86 -13.46 -7.93
CA VAL A 473 2.42 -12.37 -8.80
C VAL A 473 0.90 -12.20 -8.77
N SER A 474 0.13 -13.29 -8.77
CA SER A 474 -1.33 -13.21 -8.91
C SER A 474 -2.12 -13.36 -7.61
N HIS A 475 -1.54 -13.89 -6.54
CA HIS A 475 -2.22 -14.16 -5.27
C HIS A 475 -1.32 -13.79 -4.08
N ILE A 476 -0.66 -12.64 -4.16
CA ILE A 476 0.33 -12.24 -3.15
C ILE A 476 -0.28 -12.14 -1.73
N GLY A 477 -1.53 -11.69 -1.59
CA GLY A 477 -2.22 -11.66 -0.30
C GLY A 477 -2.45 -13.04 0.30
N PHE A 478 -2.79 -14.04 -0.51
CA PHE A 478 -2.89 -15.45 -0.08
C PHE A 478 -1.52 -15.99 0.34
N CYS A 479 -0.47 -15.70 -0.45
CA CYS A 479 0.90 -16.08 -0.11
C CYS A 479 1.37 -15.47 1.21
N LYS A 480 1.10 -14.18 1.45
CA LYS A 480 1.41 -13.50 2.71
C LYS A 480 0.65 -14.13 3.88
N ALA A 481 -0.63 -14.47 3.70
CA ALA A 481 -1.43 -15.13 4.73
C ALA A 481 -0.86 -16.52 5.10
N LEU A 482 -0.43 -17.30 4.09
CA LEU A 482 0.25 -18.58 4.33
C LEU A 482 1.63 -18.40 5.00
N ASP A 483 2.39 -17.36 4.67
CA ASP A 483 3.68 -17.10 5.33
C ASP A 483 3.48 -16.75 6.82
N LYS A 484 2.47 -15.93 7.13
CA LYS A 484 2.04 -15.62 8.50
C LYS A 484 1.53 -16.85 9.26
N PHE A 485 0.78 -17.72 8.59
CA PHE A 485 0.34 -19.00 9.16
C PHE A 485 1.54 -19.86 9.53
N LYS A 486 2.53 -19.98 8.63
CA LYS A 486 3.77 -20.73 8.85
C LYS A 486 4.53 -20.26 10.09
N ASP A 487 4.64 -18.95 10.30
CA ASP A 487 5.25 -18.42 11.52
C ASP A 487 4.48 -18.85 12.77
N THR A 488 3.15 -18.78 12.73
CA THR A 488 2.26 -19.18 13.82
C THR A 488 2.43 -20.66 14.17
N TYR A 489 2.40 -21.54 13.16
CA TYR A 489 2.57 -22.99 13.32
C TYR A 489 3.98 -23.34 13.85
N ASN A 490 5.03 -22.74 13.29
CA ASN A 490 6.41 -23.01 13.68
C ASN A 490 6.68 -22.59 15.14
N ILE A 491 6.09 -21.47 15.59
CA ILE A 491 6.16 -21.04 17.00
C ILE A 491 5.52 -22.07 17.92
N HIS A 492 4.33 -22.58 17.56
CA HIS A 492 3.66 -23.62 18.34
C HIS A 492 4.49 -24.92 18.39
N MET A 493 4.99 -25.37 17.23
CA MET A 493 5.78 -26.61 17.12
C MET A 493 7.14 -26.55 17.81
N LYS A 494 7.67 -25.36 18.12
CA LYS A 494 8.90 -25.20 18.94
C LYS A 494 8.72 -25.74 20.36
N ASN A 495 7.51 -25.60 20.92
CA ASN A 495 7.21 -26.00 22.29
C ASN A 495 6.49 -27.37 22.36
N GLU A 496 5.93 -27.87 21.24
CA GLU A 496 5.13 -29.10 21.19
C GLU A 496 5.98 -30.37 21.16
N SER A 497 6.50 -30.85 22.28
CA SER A 497 7.43 -32.00 22.28
C SER A 497 6.84 -33.35 21.86
N LYS A 498 5.51 -33.57 21.93
CA LYS A 498 4.91 -34.91 21.83
C LYS A 498 4.67 -35.41 20.40
N CYS A 499 4.43 -34.51 19.45
CA CYS A 499 4.11 -34.89 18.08
C CYS A 499 5.35 -35.06 17.19
N GLU A 500 6.11 -36.14 17.40
CA GLU A 500 7.38 -36.39 16.68
C GLU A 500 7.24 -36.47 15.15
N LYS A 501 6.13 -37.03 14.66
CA LYS A 501 5.89 -37.21 13.21
C LYS A 501 5.35 -35.97 12.51
N ALA A 502 4.85 -34.97 13.25
CA ALA A 502 4.40 -33.72 12.66
C ALA A 502 5.63 -32.86 12.31
N PRO A 503 5.68 -32.24 11.11
CA PRO A 503 6.78 -31.37 10.72
C PRO A 503 7.03 -30.28 11.76
N ARG A 504 8.29 -30.15 12.21
CA ARG A 504 8.68 -29.10 13.17
C ARG A 504 8.74 -27.71 12.55
N TYR A 505 8.90 -27.67 11.23
CA TYR A 505 9.12 -26.45 10.49
C TYR A 505 8.41 -26.53 9.14
N LEU A 506 7.57 -25.54 8.87
CA LEU A 506 6.98 -25.26 7.57
C LEU A 506 7.84 -24.24 6.82
N TYR A 507 7.97 -24.43 5.51
CA TYR A 507 8.72 -23.55 4.63
C TYR A 507 7.89 -22.36 4.17
N SER A 508 8.56 -21.23 3.90
CA SER A 508 7.89 -20.05 3.37
C SER A 508 7.46 -20.23 1.90
N PRO A 509 6.27 -19.73 1.50
CA PRO A 509 5.88 -19.62 0.09
C PRO A 509 6.84 -18.77 -0.75
N PHE A 510 7.72 -18.00 -0.11
CA PHE A 510 8.68 -17.12 -0.75
C PHE A 510 10.08 -17.74 -0.94
N GLY A 511 10.20 -19.08 -0.94
CA GLY A 511 11.46 -19.86 -0.97
C GLY A 511 12.52 -19.51 -2.04
N ILE A 512 13.67 -20.19 -1.97
CA ILE A 512 14.97 -19.91 -2.67
C ILE A 512 14.88 -19.79 -4.21
N GLU A 513 13.77 -20.19 -4.83
CA GLU A 513 13.44 -20.04 -6.26
C GLU A 513 13.68 -18.64 -6.83
N LYS A 514 13.66 -17.59 -5.98
CA LYS A 514 14.10 -16.24 -6.36
C LYS A 514 15.48 -16.20 -7.00
N ARG A 515 16.47 -17.01 -6.56
CA ARG A 515 17.77 -17.06 -7.26
C ARG A 515 17.59 -17.62 -8.66
N ARG A 516 16.91 -18.75 -8.83
CA ARG A 516 16.81 -19.44 -10.13
C ARG A 516 16.03 -18.62 -11.16
N ILE A 517 14.87 -18.07 -10.81
CA ILE A 517 14.04 -17.30 -11.75
C ILE A 517 14.69 -15.94 -12.07
N PHE A 518 15.34 -15.31 -11.09
CA PHE A 518 16.13 -14.10 -11.31
C PHE A 518 17.33 -14.38 -12.22
N PHE A 519 18.08 -15.46 -11.99
CA PHE A 519 19.20 -15.85 -12.84
C PHE A 519 18.75 -16.24 -14.25
N ILE A 520 17.64 -16.97 -14.41
CA ILE A 520 17.10 -17.34 -15.74
C ILE A 520 16.66 -16.09 -16.51
N SER A 521 15.95 -15.16 -15.86
CA SER A 521 15.53 -13.89 -16.47
C SER A 521 16.72 -13.00 -16.85
N ILE A 522 17.77 -13.01 -16.04
CA ILE A 522 19.01 -12.28 -16.33
C ILE A 522 19.75 -12.91 -17.51
N ILE A 523 19.86 -14.24 -17.56
CA ILE A 523 20.53 -14.95 -18.66
C ILE A 523 19.79 -14.72 -19.99
N THR A 524 18.45 -14.71 -20.00
CA THR A 524 17.68 -14.41 -21.22
C THR A 524 17.83 -12.96 -21.67
N ILE A 525 17.87 -11.99 -20.75
CA ILE A 525 18.12 -10.58 -21.08
C ILE A 525 19.53 -10.37 -21.63
N PHE A 526 20.55 -10.97 -21.01
CA PHE A 526 21.93 -10.87 -21.48
C PHE A 526 22.11 -11.54 -22.84
N THR A 527 21.54 -12.72 -23.06
CA THR A 527 21.61 -13.39 -24.37
C THR A 527 20.94 -12.60 -25.47
N MET A 528 19.75 -12.02 -25.23
CA MET A 528 19.07 -11.16 -26.21
C MET A 528 19.84 -9.86 -26.50
N SER A 529 20.48 -9.28 -25.48
CA SER A 529 21.30 -8.08 -25.63
C SER A 529 22.58 -8.34 -26.43
N ILE A 530 23.23 -9.49 -26.21
CA ILE A 530 24.39 -9.94 -26.99
C ILE A 530 24.01 -10.21 -28.44
N VAL A 531 22.86 -10.85 -28.70
CA VAL A 531 22.37 -11.08 -30.06
C VAL A 531 22.11 -9.74 -30.78
N MET A 532 21.41 -8.81 -30.12
CA MET A 532 21.16 -7.47 -30.68
C MET A 532 22.45 -6.70 -30.96
N PHE A 533 23.44 -6.76 -30.06
CA PHE A 533 24.74 -6.13 -30.25
C PHE A 533 25.51 -6.71 -31.45
N ASN A 534 25.50 -8.03 -31.62
CA ASN A 534 26.15 -8.68 -32.77
C ASN A 534 25.44 -8.35 -34.09
N VAL A 535 24.10 -8.36 -34.11
CA VAL A 535 23.31 -7.95 -35.28
C VAL A 535 23.60 -6.49 -35.67
N TYR A 536 23.67 -5.59 -34.68
CA TYR A 536 24.00 -4.19 -34.91
C TYR A 536 25.44 -4.02 -35.46
N LYS A 537 26.40 -4.75 -34.90
CA LYS A 537 27.80 -4.71 -35.35
C LYS A 537 27.99 -5.26 -36.77
N VAL A 538 27.29 -6.34 -37.13
CA VAL A 538 27.35 -6.91 -38.49
C VAL A 538 26.72 -5.94 -39.51
N ASN A 539 25.60 -5.30 -39.16
CA ASN A 539 24.96 -4.31 -40.03
C ASN A 539 25.77 -3.02 -40.19
N ALA A 540 26.57 -2.63 -39.19
CA ALA A 540 27.46 -1.47 -39.26
C ALA A 540 28.77 -1.74 -40.04
N ILE A 541 29.10 -2.99 -40.35
CA ILE A 541 30.26 -3.37 -41.18
C ILE A 541 29.85 -3.54 -42.66
N LEU A 542 28.54 -3.65 -42.94
CA LEU A 542 27.95 -3.82 -44.28
C LEU A 542 27.39 -2.52 -44.89
N LEU A 543 27.53 -1.39 -44.18
CA LEU A 543 27.27 -0.02 -44.64
C LEU A 543 28.61 0.72 -44.72
#